data_AF-A0A961CG17-F1
#
_entry.id   AF-A0A961CG17-F1
#
_cell.length_a   1.000
_cell.length_b   1.000
_cell.length_c   1.000
_cell.angle_alpha   90.00
_cell.angle_beta   90.00
_cell.angle_gamma   90.00
#
_symmetry.space_group_name_H-M   'P 1'
#
loop_
_entity.id
_entity.type
_entity.pdbx_description
1 polymer ?
#
loop_
_entity_poly.entity_id
_entity_poly.type
_entity_poly.pdbx_seq_one_letter_code
_entity_poly.pdbx_strand_id
1 'polypeptide(L)'
;EHDFDLIVVDTPPTRNALDFLEAPRRLTRFLDHRLYRILMAPTKGLVKAVNVAAQAFLRTVSKVVGSEAVADAIAFFQAFDGMEQGFKERAEHVLELLTHDRTAFVLVTAPRHDVVAEATFFARKLAEADIPVKALIVNRVHPRFTDAPADALRERARTFAGTDLGGLYENLADFALVASREEDNLRGLTERVAPAPVVRVPFLRTDVHDVEGLARVAGHLFDDDR
;
A
#
# COMPACT_ATOMS: atom_id res chain seq x y z
N GLU A 1 24.14 14.70 7.39
CA GLU A 1 23.37 13.57 6.81
C GLU A 1 22.99 12.52 7.87
N HIS A 2 22.83 12.95 9.14
CA HIS A 2 22.47 12.10 10.29
C HIS A 2 21.55 12.85 11.26
N ASP A 3 20.62 13.64 10.72
CA ASP A 3 19.90 14.62 11.55
C ASP A 3 18.70 13.99 12.29
N PHE A 4 18.38 12.72 12.01
CA PHE A 4 17.28 11.98 12.62
C PHE A 4 17.70 10.54 12.95
N ASP A 5 17.25 10.06 14.09
CA ASP A 5 17.40 8.69 14.59
C ASP A 5 16.27 7.75 14.11
N LEU A 6 15.10 8.31 13.79
CA LEU A 6 13.94 7.62 13.21
C LEU A 6 13.30 8.47 12.10
N ILE A 7 12.96 7.82 10.98
CA ILE A 7 12.22 8.44 9.88
C ILE A 7 10.90 7.69 9.73
N VAL A 8 9.78 8.42 9.87
CA VAL A 8 8.44 7.91 9.58
C VAL A 8 8.03 8.40 8.19
N VAL A 9 7.76 7.47 7.29
CA VAL A 9 7.39 7.77 5.90
C VAL A 9 5.90 7.52 5.71
N ASP A 10 5.14 8.58 5.43
CA ASP A 10 3.75 8.45 5.00
C ASP A 10 3.70 8.07 3.51
N THR A 11 2.92 7.04 3.19
CA THR A 11 2.81 6.53 1.83
C THR A 11 1.53 7.01 1.17
N PRO A 12 1.58 7.46 -0.10
CA PRO A 12 0.37 7.78 -0.88
C PRO A 12 -0.65 6.61 -0.87
N PRO A 13 -1.95 6.90 -1.04
CA PRO A 13 -3.00 5.88 -0.98
C PRO A 13 -2.77 4.73 -1.97
N THR A 14 -3.24 3.57 -1.56
CA THR A 14 -2.59 2.28 -1.77
C THR A 14 -2.68 1.70 -3.19
N ARG A 15 -3.46 2.32 -4.09
CA ARG A 15 -3.36 2.10 -5.55
C ARG A 15 -1.97 2.41 -6.12
N ASN A 16 -1.25 3.38 -5.54
CA ASN A 16 0.11 3.75 -5.98
C ASN A 16 1.21 3.29 -5.00
N ALA A 17 0.86 2.79 -3.80
CA ALA A 17 1.86 2.32 -2.84
C ALA A 17 2.64 1.10 -3.35
N LEU A 18 2.09 0.32 -4.29
CA LEU A 18 2.84 -0.73 -4.97
C LEU A 18 3.93 -0.20 -5.89
N ASP A 19 3.74 0.97 -6.51
CA ASP A 19 4.78 1.54 -7.34
C ASP A 19 6.00 1.86 -6.48
N PHE A 20 5.85 2.12 -5.18
CA PHE A 20 7.01 2.27 -4.29
C PHE A 20 7.89 1.01 -4.21
N LEU A 21 7.27 -0.18 -4.17
CA LEU A 21 7.99 -1.47 -4.12
C LEU A 21 8.46 -1.92 -5.52
N GLU A 22 7.64 -1.69 -6.54
CA GLU A 22 7.86 -2.21 -7.89
C GLU A 22 8.62 -1.25 -8.81
N ALA A 23 8.52 0.08 -8.62
CA ALA A 23 9.13 1.06 -9.51
C ALA A 23 10.66 0.92 -9.61
N PRO A 24 11.42 0.71 -8.51
CA PRO A 24 12.86 0.47 -8.62
C PRO A 24 13.16 -0.73 -9.54
N ARG A 25 12.45 -1.85 -9.33
CA ARG A 25 12.61 -3.07 -10.15
C ARG A 25 12.19 -2.85 -11.61
N ARG A 26 11.09 -2.12 -11.85
CA ARG A 26 10.61 -1.80 -13.21
C ARG A 26 11.61 -0.92 -13.96
N LEU A 27 12.19 0.07 -13.30
CA LEU A 27 13.21 0.94 -13.87
C LEU A 27 14.47 0.15 -14.25
N THR A 28 14.99 -0.68 -13.34
CA THR A 28 16.16 -1.53 -13.63
C THR A 28 15.89 -2.45 -14.83
N ARG A 29 14.74 -3.15 -14.84
CA ARG A 29 14.34 -4.02 -15.97
C ARG A 29 14.24 -3.27 -17.29
N PHE A 30 13.71 -2.04 -17.26
CA PHE A 30 13.60 -1.20 -18.46
C PHE A 30 14.98 -0.84 -19.01
N LEU A 31 15.88 -0.37 -18.15
CA LEU A 31 17.26 0.00 -18.53
C LEU A 31 18.10 -1.21 -18.98
N ASP A 32 17.80 -2.40 -18.47
CA ASP A 32 18.43 -3.65 -18.91
C ASP A 32 17.88 -4.18 -20.24
N HIS A 33 16.72 -3.69 -20.68
CA HIS A 33 16.04 -4.26 -21.84
C HIS A 33 16.87 -4.08 -23.12
N ARG A 34 16.88 -5.13 -23.98
CA ARG A 34 17.67 -5.15 -25.22
C ARG A 34 17.32 -4.00 -26.18
N LEU A 35 16.04 -3.58 -26.19
CA LEU A 35 15.61 -2.45 -27.02
C LEU A 35 16.26 -1.14 -26.57
N TYR A 36 16.34 -0.88 -25.26
CA TYR A 36 17.01 0.31 -24.73
C TYR A 36 18.47 0.35 -25.19
N ARG A 37 19.20 -0.76 -25.03
CA ARG A 37 20.60 -0.89 -25.47
C ARG A 37 20.78 -0.68 -26.99
N ILE A 38 19.82 -1.10 -27.81
CA ILE A 38 19.85 -0.89 -29.26
C ILE A 38 19.59 0.58 -29.61
N LEU A 39 18.68 1.25 -28.89
CA LEU A 39 18.38 2.68 -29.10
C LEU A 39 19.55 3.58 -28.71
N MET A 40 20.25 3.23 -27.62
CA MET A 40 21.43 3.98 -27.14
C MET A 40 22.72 3.63 -27.87
N ALA A 41 22.74 2.57 -28.69
CA ALA A 41 23.94 2.19 -29.42
C ALA A 41 24.39 3.31 -30.39
N PRO A 42 25.67 3.72 -30.38
CA PRO A 42 26.15 4.79 -31.25
C PRO A 42 25.95 4.43 -32.72
N THR A 43 25.39 5.36 -33.49
CA THR A 43 25.16 5.22 -34.94
C THR A 43 26.46 5.11 -35.75
N LYS A 44 27.63 5.36 -35.13
CA LYS A 44 28.96 5.25 -35.74
C LYS A 44 29.69 3.99 -35.25
N GLY A 45 29.52 2.87 -35.95
CA GLY A 45 30.25 1.63 -35.64
C GLY A 45 29.66 0.35 -36.26
N LEU A 46 30.48 -0.69 -36.36
CA LEU A 46 30.39 -1.89 -37.22
C LEU A 46 29.24 -2.90 -36.91
N VAL A 47 28.01 -2.46 -36.60
CA VAL A 47 26.86 -3.36 -36.36
C VAL A 47 25.75 -3.14 -37.41
N LYS A 48 26.12 -3.27 -38.69
CA LYS A 48 25.21 -3.03 -39.83
C LYS A 48 23.95 -3.92 -39.84
N ALA A 49 24.02 -5.15 -39.34
CA ALA A 49 22.89 -6.09 -39.41
C ALA A 49 21.80 -5.83 -38.34
N VAL A 50 22.18 -5.47 -37.11
CA VAL A 50 21.23 -5.15 -36.02
C VAL A 50 20.48 -3.85 -36.33
N ASN A 51 21.16 -2.89 -36.96
CA ASN A 51 20.55 -1.64 -37.39
C ASN A 51 19.42 -1.83 -38.42
N VAL A 52 19.52 -2.77 -39.37
CA VAL A 52 18.47 -2.94 -40.40
C VAL A 52 17.15 -3.44 -39.80
N ALA A 53 17.21 -4.46 -38.93
CA ALA A 53 16.01 -5.01 -38.30
C ALA A 53 15.35 -4.02 -37.33
N ALA A 54 16.17 -3.31 -36.52
CA ALA A 54 15.69 -2.26 -35.64
C ALA A 54 15.04 -1.09 -36.41
N GLN A 55 15.64 -0.69 -37.53
CA GLN A 55 15.10 0.36 -38.40
C GLN A 55 13.78 -0.04 -39.05
N ALA A 56 13.61 -1.30 -39.46
CA ALA A 56 12.33 -1.80 -40.00
C ALA A 56 11.21 -1.83 -38.94
N PHE A 57 11.56 -2.23 -37.71
CA PHE A 57 10.65 -2.17 -36.57
C PHE A 57 10.25 -0.73 -36.25
N LEU A 58 11.24 0.18 -36.13
CA LEU A 58 10.99 1.60 -35.85
C LEU A 58 10.09 2.24 -36.90
N ARG A 59 10.29 1.95 -38.21
CA ARG A 59 9.39 2.44 -39.26
C ARG A 59 7.95 1.96 -39.10
N THR A 60 7.76 0.70 -38.71
CA THR A 60 6.43 0.14 -38.44
C THR A 60 5.76 0.85 -37.26
N VAL A 61 6.52 1.09 -36.18
CA VAL A 61 6.03 1.83 -35.00
C VAL A 61 5.71 3.29 -35.35
N SER A 62 6.61 3.99 -36.07
CA SER A 62 6.41 5.38 -36.51
C SER A 62 5.19 5.54 -37.42
N LYS A 63 4.80 4.51 -38.19
CA LYS A 63 3.59 4.55 -39.01
C LYS A 63 2.30 4.54 -38.18
N VAL A 64 2.34 3.96 -36.98
CA VAL A 64 1.18 3.87 -36.08
C VAL A 64 1.16 5.03 -35.08
N VAL A 65 2.32 5.34 -34.48
CA VAL A 65 2.47 6.31 -33.39
C VAL A 65 2.77 7.73 -33.90
N GLY A 66 3.30 7.86 -35.11
CA GLY A 66 3.81 9.12 -35.67
C GLY A 66 5.33 9.20 -35.59
N SER A 67 5.97 9.73 -36.64
CA SER A 67 7.43 9.81 -36.74
C SER A 67 8.04 10.81 -35.75
N GLU A 68 7.36 11.92 -35.49
CA GLU A 68 7.83 12.95 -34.55
C GLU A 68 7.85 12.43 -33.11
N ALA A 69 6.76 11.82 -32.64
CA ALA A 69 6.70 11.25 -31.29
C ALA A 69 7.78 10.17 -31.05
N VAL A 70 8.08 9.34 -32.06
CA VAL A 70 9.17 8.35 -31.96
C VAL A 70 10.54 9.04 -31.92
N ALA A 71 10.74 10.08 -32.72
CA ALA A 71 11.99 10.84 -32.72
C ALA A 71 12.22 11.56 -31.38
N ASP A 72 11.18 12.16 -30.80
CA ASP A 72 11.23 12.82 -29.50
C ASP A 72 11.55 11.84 -28.37
N ALA A 73 10.95 10.64 -28.38
CA ALA A 73 11.27 9.60 -27.41
C ALA A 73 12.74 9.15 -27.51
N ILE A 74 13.27 9.00 -28.73
CA ILE A 74 14.68 8.65 -28.95
C ILE A 74 15.59 9.80 -28.45
N ALA A 75 15.27 11.05 -28.79
CA ALA A 75 16.03 12.21 -28.35
C ALA A 75 16.03 12.35 -26.82
N PHE A 76 14.88 12.10 -26.18
CA PHE A 76 14.78 12.01 -24.74
C PHE A 76 15.74 10.96 -24.19
N PHE A 77 15.70 9.70 -24.64
CA PHE A 77 16.60 8.68 -24.10
C PHE A 77 18.08 8.99 -24.37
N GLN A 78 18.43 9.55 -25.53
CA GLN A 78 19.80 9.96 -25.85
C GLN A 78 20.31 11.09 -24.95
N ALA A 79 19.43 12.03 -24.55
CA ALA A 79 19.77 13.06 -23.57
C ALA A 79 20.01 12.49 -22.16
N PHE A 80 19.59 11.25 -21.90
CA PHE A 80 19.76 10.54 -20.64
C PHE A 80 20.90 9.52 -20.65
N ASP A 81 21.63 9.39 -21.78
CA ASP A 81 22.75 8.47 -21.95
C ASP A 81 23.85 8.72 -20.90
N GLY A 82 24.30 7.64 -20.25
CA GLY A 82 25.32 7.66 -19.20
C GLY A 82 24.79 7.84 -17.77
N MET A 83 23.50 8.12 -17.57
CA MET A 83 22.88 8.20 -16.23
C MET A 83 22.30 6.87 -15.74
N GLU A 84 22.25 5.84 -16.58
CA GLU A 84 21.55 4.57 -16.31
C GLU A 84 22.16 3.85 -15.13
N GLN A 85 23.48 3.81 -15.07
CA GLN A 85 24.20 3.12 -14.01
C GLN A 85 23.88 3.74 -12.65
N GLY A 86 23.89 5.08 -12.55
CA GLY A 86 23.49 5.77 -11.32
C GLY A 86 22.03 5.57 -10.95
N PHE A 87 21.12 5.40 -11.93
CA PHE A 87 19.72 5.05 -11.64
C PHE A 87 19.58 3.63 -11.11
N LYS A 88 20.32 2.68 -11.68
CA LYS A 88 20.33 1.29 -11.19
C LYS A 88 20.86 1.21 -9.77
N GLU A 89 21.99 1.84 -9.50
CA GLU A 89 22.59 1.89 -8.16
C GLU A 89 21.62 2.50 -7.14
N ARG A 90 20.93 3.60 -7.49
CA ARG A 90 19.90 4.19 -6.62
C ARG A 90 18.71 3.25 -6.42
N ALA A 91 18.23 2.59 -7.47
CA ALA A 91 17.13 1.65 -7.37
C ALA A 91 17.48 0.43 -6.49
N GLU A 92 18.70 -0.07 -6.59
CA GLU A 92 19.25 -1.14 -5.75
C GLU A 92 19.37 -0.69 -4.29
N HIS A 93 19.95 0.48 -4.02
CA HIS A 93 20.02 1.04 -2.67
C HIS A 93 18.64 1.24 -2.05
N VAL A 94 17.64 1.68 -2.83
CA VAL A 94 16.25 1.79 -2.32
C VAL A 94 15.74 0.40 -1.93
N LEU A 95 15.93 -0.62 -2.77
CA LEU A 95 15.49 -1.98 -2.45
C LEU A 95 16.19 -2.51 -1.18
N GLU A 96 17.49 -2.28 -1.03
CA GLU A 96 18.26 -2.63 0.17
C GLU A 96 17.70 -1.92 1.41
N LEU A 97 17.41 -0.62 1.32
CA LEU A 97 16.81 0.13 2.43
C LEU A 97 15.44 -0.43 2.82
N LEU A 98 14.61 -0.83 1.84
CA LEU A 98 13.28 -1.37 2.11
C LEU A 98 13.31 -2.77 2.73
N THR A 99 14.34 -3.57 2.45
CA THR A 99 14.49 -4.92 3.01
C THR A 99 15.43 -4.98 4.21
N HIS A 100 16.08 -3.89 4.59
CA HIS A 100 16.99 -3.84 5.73
C HIS A 100 16.25 -4.13 7.05
N ASP A 101 16.89 -4.87 7.96
CA ASP A 101 16.35 -5.19 9.30
C ASP A 101 15.96 -3.99 10.18
N ARG A 102 16.41 -2.78 9.84
CA ARG A 102 16.08 -1.53 10.55
C ARG A 102 14.86 -0.82 9.95
N THR A 103 14.30 -1.36 8.87
CA THR A 103 13.10 -0.84 8.21
C THR A 103 11.91 -1.69 8.61
N ALA A 104 10.82 -1.02 8.99
CA ALA A 104 9.60 -1.66 9.46
C ALA A 104 8.40 -1.19 8.63
N PHE A 105 7.62 -2.13 8.13
CA PHE A 105 6.34 -1.83 7.47
C PHE A 105 5.20 -2.01 8.47
N VAL A 106 4.46 -0.94 8.70
CA VAL A 106 3.25 -0.94 9.53
C VAL A 106 2.06 -0.76 8.60
N LEU A 107 1.20 -1.76 8.55
CA LEU A 107 0.02 -1.73 7.71
C LEU A 107 -1.12 -1.04 8.45
N VAL A 108 -1.79 -0.07 7.83
CA VAL A 108 -2.96 0.60 8.41
C VAL A 108 -4.18 0.28 7.56
N THR A 109 -5.25 -0.15 8.20
CA THR A 109 -6.53 -0.46 7.54
C THR A 109 -7.71 0.07 8.35
N ALA A 110 -8.91 0.04 7.77
CA ALA A 110 -10.17 0.23 8.48
C ALA A 110 -11.03 -1.02 8.28
N PRO A 111 -11.94 -1.39 9.19
CA PRO A 111 -12.67 -2.67 9.16
C PRO A 111 -13.80 -2.71 8.10
N ARG A 112 -13.57 -2.08 6.95
CA ARG A 112 -14.44 -2.06 5.79
C ARG A 112 -13.89 -3.02 4.73
N HIS A 113 -14.78 -3.78 4.10
CA HIS A 113 -14.40 -4.82 3.13
C HIS A 113 -13.47 -4.32 2.00
N ASP A 114 -13.73 -3.14 1.42
CA ASP A 114 -12.90 -2.53 0.37
C ASP A 114 -11.49 -2.20 0.86
N VAL A 115 -11.37 -1.58 2.03
CA VAL A 115 -10.09 -1.17 2.63
C VAL A 115 -9.28 -2.38 3.12
N VAL A 116 -9.95 -3.39 3.68
CA VAL A 116 -9.30 -4.64 4.11
C VAL A 116 -8.80 -5.44 2.90
N ALA A 117 -9.56 -5.50 1.81
CA ALA A 117 -9.12 -6.18 0.59
C ALA A 117 -7.85 -5.53 0.02
N GLU A 118 -7.77 -4.20 0.05
CA GLU A 118 -6.60 -3.44 -0.39
C GLU A 118 -5.38 -3.67 0.52
N ALA A 119 -5.57 -3.62 1.83
CA ALA A 119 -4.54 -3.96 2.81
C ALA A 119 -4.05 -5.42 2.66
N THR A 120 -4.96 -6.37 2.40
CA THR A 120 -4.63 -7.78 2.15
C THR A 120 -3.78 -7.94 0.89
N PHE A 121 -4.13 -7.22 -0.16
CA PHE A 121 -3.36 -7.19 -1.40
C PHE A 121 -1.95 -6.62 -1.18
N PHE A 122 -1.83 -5.53 -0.40
CA PHE A 122 -0.54 -4.95 -0.06
C PHE A 122 0.32 -5.88 0.81
N ALA A 123 -0.28 -6.51 1.82
CA ALA A 123 0.40 -7.52 2.65
C ALA A 123 0.95 -8.68 1.80
N ARG A 124 0.19 -9.14 0.80
CA ARG A 124 0.66 -10.15 -0.16
C ARG A 124 1.88 -9.66 -0.95
N LYS A 125 1.88 -8.39 -1.37
CA LYS A 125 2.95 -7.80 -2.16
C LYS A 125 4.24 -7.60 -1.36
N LEU A 126 4.12 -7.22 -0.09
CA LEU A 126 5.25 -7.21 0.84
C LEU A 126 5.83 -8.62 1.01
N ALA A 127 4.96 -9.64 1.19
CA ALA A 127 5.40 -11.03 1.28
C ALA A 127 6.07 -11.54 -0.01
N GLU A 128 5.55 -11.19 -1.20
CA GLU A 128 6.18 -11.47 -2.51
C GLU A 128 7.58 -10.83 -2.66
N ALA A 129 7.88 -9.79 -1.87
CA ALA A 129 9.16 -9.10 -1.84
C ALA A 129 10.03 -9.51 -0.64
N ASP A 130 9.64 -10.53 0.13
CA ASP A 130 10.29 -10.98 1.36
C ASP A 130 10.39 -9.88 2.45
N ILE A 131 9.44 -8.94 2.45
CA ILE A 131 9.35 -7.86 3.42
C ILE A 131 8.28 -8.22 4.48
N PRO A 132 8.66 -8.45 5.75
CA PRO A 132 7.70 -8.77 6.79
C PRO A 132 6.93 -7.52 7.25
N VAL A 133 5.61 -7.65 7.40
CA VAL A 133 4.80 -6.66 8.13
C VAL A 133 5.16 -6.73 9.61
N LYS A 134 5.47 -5.59 10.22
CA LYS A 134 5.86 -5.50 11.64
C LYS A 134 4.69 -5.23 12.58
N ALA A 135 3.62 -4.60 12.09
CA ALA A 135 2.38 -4.41 12.83
C ALA A 135 1.21 -4.15 11.86
N LEU A 136 0.00 -4.49 12.29
CA LEU A 136 -1.25 -4.10 11.65
C LEU A 136 -2.03 -3.17 12.59
N ILE A 137 -2.30 -1.95 12.14
CA ILE A 137 -3.17 -1.00 12.81
C ILE A 137 -4.54 -1.07 12.15
N VAL A 138 -5.55 -1.51 12.89
CA VAL A 138 -6.95 -1.43 12.49
C VAL A 138 -7.53 -0.15 13.05
N ASN A 139 -7.66 0.85 12.20
CA ASN A 139 -8.20 2.15 12.54
C ASN A 139 -9.72 2.20 12.43
N ARG A 140 -10.35 3.08 13.22
CA ARG A 140 -11.81 3.34 13.20
C ARG A 140 -12.67 2.12 13.54
N VAL A 141 -12.24 1.30 14.50
CA VAL A 141 -13.01 0.15 14.99
C VAL A 141 -14.17 0.61 15.86
N HIS A 142 -15.35 0.01 15.69
CA HIS A 142 -16.48 0.30 16.57
C HIS A 142 -16.33 -0.46 17.91
N PRO A 143 -16.66 0.19 19.04
CA PRO A 143 -16.58 -0.45 20.35
C PRO A 143 -17.51 -1.67 20.44
N ARG A 144 -17.00 -2.75 21.02
CA ARG A 144 -17.79 -3.94 21.35
C ARG A 144 -18.35 -3.79 22.76
N PHE A 145 -19.66 -3.55 22.86
CA PHE A 145 -20.35 -3.37 24.14
C PHE A 145 -20.90 -4.68 24.73
N THR A 146 -20.96 -5.74 23.94
CA THR A 146 -21.55 -7.02 24.35
C THR A 146 -21.06 -8.16 23.45
N ASP A 147 -21.12 -9.38 23.99
CA ASP A 147 -20.91 -10.64 23.24
C ASP A 147 -22.23 -11.30 22.81
N ALA A 148 -23.37 -10.71 23.18
CA ALA A 148 -24.67 -11.25 22.80
C ALA A 148 -24.89 -11.10 21.27
N PRO A 149 -25.46 -12.13 20.60
CA PRO A 149 -25.83 -12.02 19.20
C PRO A 149 -26.84 -10.90 18.97
N ALA A 150 -26.68 -10.17 17.86
CA ALA A 150 -27.58 -9.07 17.49
C ALA A 150 -29.06 -9.50 17.48
N ASP A 151 -29.38 -10.70 17.02
CA ASP A 151 -30.76 -11.17 16.97
C ASP A 151 -31.35 -11.40 18.36
N ALA A 152 -30.57 -11.91 19.32
CA ALA A 152 -31.01 -12.05 20.71
C ALA A 152 -31.30 -10.67 21.34
N LEU A 153 -30.50 -9.67 21.02
CA LEU A 153 -30.69 -8.29 21.45
C LEU A 153 -31.96 -7.67 20.82
N ARG A 154 -32.25 -7.99 19.55
CA ARG A 154 -33.50 -7.58 18.90
C ARG A 154 -34.73 -8.22 19.53
N GLU A 155 -34.67 -9.49 19.93
CA GLU A 155 -35.77 -10.11 20.67
C GLU A 155 -35.99 -9.44 22.04
N ARG A 156 -34.89 -9.08 22.72
CA ARG A 156 -34.99 -8.28 23.97
C ARG A 156 -35.62 -6.92 23.71
N ALA A 157 -35.24 -6.22 22.64
CA ALA A 157 -35.85 -4.95 22.27
C ALA A 157 -37.37 -5.07 22.09
N ARG A 158 -37.85 -6.11 21.40
CA ARG A 158 -39.29 -6.37 21.20
C ARG A 158 -40.03 -6.61 22.50
N THR A 159 -39.38 -7.21 23.49
CA THR A 159 -39.98 -7.42 24.84
C THR A 159 -40.24 -6.08 25.55
N PHE A 160 -39.48 -5.04 25.22
CA PHE A 160 -39.59 -3.68 25.78
C PHE A 160 -40.09 -2.66 24.75
N ALA A 161 -40.85 -3.10 23.74
CA ALA A 161 -41.32 -2.26 22.64
C ALA A 161 -42.11 -1.03 23.15
N GLY A 162 -41.84 0.13 22.57
CA GLY A 162 -42.48 1.40 22.95
C GLY A 162 -41.87 2.08 24.19
N THR A 163 -40.75 1.56 24.72
CA THR A 163 -40.01 2.19 25.83
C THR A 163 -38.60 2.60 25.40
N ASP A 164 -37.98 3.53 26.16
CA ASP A 164 -36.58 3.92 25.93
C ASP A 164 -35.62 2.73 26.03
N LEU A 165 -35.88 1.78 26.94
CA LEU A 165 -35.09 0.57 27.10
C LEU A 165 -35.15 -0.32 25.86
N GLY A 166 -36.31 -0.41 25.20
CA GLY A 166 -36.45 -1.09 23.91
C GLY A 166 -35.53 -0.47 22.86
N GLY A 167 -35.54 0.85 22.71
CA GLY A 167 -34.67 1.57 21.79
C GLY A 167 -33.17 1.41 22.10
N LEU A 168 -32.79 1.34 23.37
CA LEU A 168 -31.40 1.04 23.77
C LEU A 168 -30.96 -0.38 23.36
N TYR A 169 -31.85 -1.37 23.46
CA TYR A 169 -31.55 -2.72 22.98
C TYR A 169 -31.46 -2.81 21.45
N GLU A 170 -32.27 -2.04 20.71
CA GLU A 170 -32.15 -1.94 19.24
C GLU A 170 -30.79 -1.37 18.85
N ASN A 171 -30.40 -0.26 19.47
CA ASN A 171 -29.10 0.37 19.24
C ASN A 171 -27.93 -0.58 19.58
N LEU A 172 -28.02 -1.28 20.72
CA LEU A 172 -27.01 -2.27 21.11
C LEU A 172 -26.93 -3.44 20.11
N ALA A 173 -28.06 -3.89 19.57
CA ALA A 173 -28.09 -4.92 18.53
C ALA A 173 -27.40 -4.47 17.24
N ASP A 174 -27.60 -3.22 16.84
CA ASP A 174 -26.98 -2.66 15.64
C ASP A 174 -25.46 -2.50 15.82
N PHE A 175 -25.00 -2.01 16.97
CA PHE A 175 -23.56 -1.98 17.29
C PHE A 175 -22.95 -3.38 17.34
N ALA A 176 -23.64 -4.36 17.92
CA ALA A 176 -23.17 -5.75 17.95
C ALA A 176 -23.03 -6.33 16.54
N LEU A 177 -23.98 -6.03 15.65
CA LEU A 177 -23.94 -6.46 14.25
C LEU A 177 -22.77 -5.79 13.49
N VAL A 178 -22.54 -4.50 13.69
CA VAL A 178 -21.41 -3.78 13.10
C VAL A 178 -20.10 -4.39 13.57
N ALA A 179 -19.88 -4.49 14.88
CA ALA A 179 -18.65 -5.04 15.44
C ALA A 179 -18.38 -6.49 15.00
N SER A 180 -19.41 -7.33 14.88
CA SER A 180 -19.27 -8.69 14.36
C SER A 180 -18.80 -8.71 12.90
N ARG A 181 -19.41 -7.88 12.05
CA ARG A 181 -19.03 -7.79 10.63
C ARG A 181 -17.62 -7.24 10.44
N GLU A 182 -17.22 -6.29 11.28
CA GLU A 182 -15.87 -5.75 11.31
C GLU A 182 -14.85 -6.87 11.61
N GLU A 183 -15.13 -7.71 12.60
CA GLU A 183 -14.27 -8.86 12.93
C GLU A 183 -14.17 -9.87 11.79
N ASP A 184 -15.32 -10.20 11.16
CA ASP A 184 -15.36 -11.12 10.02
C ASP A 184 -14.53 -10.59 8.84
N ASN A 185 -14.62 -9.29 8.55
CA ASN A 185 -13.83 -8.65 7.50
C ASN A 185 -12.32 -8.77 7.77
N LEU A 186 -11.90 -8.57 9.03
CA LEU A 186 -10.48 -8.51 9.41
C LEU A 186 -9.81 -9.88 9.49
N ARG A 187 -10.57 -10.95 9.75
CA ARG A 187 -10.03 -12.30 10.04
C ARG A 187 -8.94 -12.73 9.07
N GLY A 188 -9.22 -12.69 7.77
CA GLY A 188 -8.28 -13.14 6.74
C GLY A 188 -7.01 -12.29 6.66
N LEU A 189 -7.09 -10.99 6.94
CA LEU A 189 -5.93 -10.10 6.98
C LEU A 189 -5.09 -10.35 8.23
N THR A 190 -5.72 -10.47 9.40
CA THR A 190 -5.05 -10.77 10.67
C THR A 190 -4.28 -12.07 10.61
N GLU A 191 -4.89 -13.13 10.07
CA GLU A 191 -4.21 -14.43 9.86
C GLU A 191 -3.03 -14.31 8.90
N ARG A 192 -3.14 -13.48 7.86
CA ARG A 192 -2.10 -13.29 6.85
C ARG A 192 -0.85 -12.60 7.40
N VAL A 193 -1.03 -11.60 8.26
CA VAL A 193 0.08 -10.81 8.80
C VAL A 193 0.69 -11.41 10.06
N ALA A 194 0.13 -12.50 10.59
CA ALA A 194 0.69 -13.22 11.73
C ALA A 194 2.16 -13.60 11.46
N PRO A 195 3.06 -13.47 12.46
CA PRO A 195 2.80 -13.18 13.87
C PRO A 195 2.80 -11.68 14.23
N ALA A 196 2.67 -10.76 13.27
CA ALA A 196 2.69 -9.33 13.56
C ALA A 196 1.56 -8.94 14.55
N PRO A 197 1.84 -8.08 15.55
CA PRO A 197 0.83 -7.58 16.46
C PRO A 197 -0.25 -6.78 15.72
N VAL A 198 -1.49 -6.93 16.20
CA VAL A 198 -2.65 -6.19 15.68
C VAL A 198 -3.13 -5.21 16.74
N VAL A 199 -3.10 -3.93 16.41
CA VAL A 199 -3.51 -2.84 17.30
C VAL A 199 -4.80 -2.22 16.78
N ARG A 200 -5.77 -2.00 17.68
CA ARG A 200 -7.09 -1.46 17.30
C ARG A 200 -7.26 -0.04 17.84
N VAL A 201 -7.45 0.90 16.91
CA VAL A 201 -7.77 2.29 17.23
C VAL A 201 -9.28 2.48 17.04
N PRO A 202 -10.01 2.90 18.10
CA PRO A 202 -11.46 3.07 18.02
C PRO A 202 -11.86 4.21 17.08
N PHE A 203 -13.09 4.17 16.61
CA PHE A 203 -13.73 5.32 15.98
C PHE A 203 -13.84 6.47 17.01
N LEU A 204 -13.02 7.50 16.84
CA LEU A 204 -13.01 8.66 17.74
C LEU A 204 -14.24 9.54 17.53
N ARG A 205 -14.71 10.19 18.60
CA ARG A 205 -15.87 11.11 18.56
C ARG A 205 -15.55 12.46 17.91
N THR A 206 -14.27 12.77 17.76
CA THR A 206 -13.77 14.04 17.23
C THR A 206 -12.70 13.75 16.20
N ASP A 207 -12.58 14.62 15.20
CA ASP A 207 -11.52 14.53 14.20
C ASP A 207 -10.13 14.74 14.83
N VAL A 208 -9.13 14.08 14.27
CA VAL A 208 -7.73 14.23 14.67
C VAL A 208 -7.11 15.29 13.76
N HIS A 209 -6.98 16.51 14.28
CA HIS A 209 -6.51 17.68 13.52
C HIS A 209 -5.59 18.59 14.33
N ASP A 210 -5.25 18.19 15.55
CA ASP A 210 -4.35 18.87 16.47
C ASP A 210 -3.45 17.86 17.20
N VAL A 211 -2.50 18.38 17.97
CA VAL A 211 -1.54 17.56 18.73
C VAL A 211 -2.23 16.75 19.82
N GLU A 212 -3.32 17.25 20.40
CA GLU A 212 -4.09 16.52 21.41
C GLU A 212 -4.77 15.30 20.81
N GLY A 213 -5.37 15.44 19.63
CA GLY A 213 -5.95 14.35 18.85
C GLY A 213 -4.89 13.30 18.48
N LEU A 214 -3.69 13.73 18.08
CA LEU A 214 -2.57 12.82 17.83
C LEU A 214 -2.14 12.07 19.10
N ALA A 215 -2.08 12.75 20.25
CA ALA A 215 -1.78 12.11 21.53
C ALA A 215 -2.84 11.07 21.93
N ARG A 216 -4.12 11.33 21.66
CA ARG A 216 -5.20 10.35 21.87
C ARG A 216 -5.04 9.10 21.01
N VAL A 217 -4.67 9.28 19.73
CA VAL A 217 -4.36 8.14 18.84
C VAL A 217 -3.13 7.39 19.36
N ALA A 218 -2.09 8.11 19.77
CA ALA A 218 -0.87 7.51 20.32
C ALA A 218 -1.16 6.65 21.57
N GLY A 219 -2.02 7.11 22.49
CA GLY A 219 -2.44 6.29 23.64
C GLY A 219 -3.09 4.98 23.21
N HIS A 220 -3.90 4.97 22.15
CA HIS A 220 -4.45 3.72 21.60
C HIS A 220 -3.43 2.83 20.89
N LEU A 221 -2.32 3.40 20.40
CA LEU A 221 -1.28 2.66 19.69
C LEU A 221 -0.24 2.03 20.63
N PHE A 222 0.04 2.67 21.77
CA PHE A 222 1.19 2.36 22.62
C PHE A 222 0.86 2.08 24.09
N ASP A 223 -0.38 2.25 24.58
CA ASP A 223 -0.71 1.82 25.94
C ASP A 223 -0.78 0.28 26.02
N ASP A 224 0.13 -0.29 26.83
CA ASP A 224 0.27 -1.73 27.10
C ASP A 224 -0.86 -2.33 27.95
N ASP A 225 -1.82 -1.52 28.44
CA ASP A 225 -2.93 -1.96 29.32
C ASP A 225 -4.11 -2.59 28.55
N ARG A 226 -3.90 -3.19 27.37
CA ARG A 226 -4.96 -3.78 26.52
C ARG A 226 -4.68 -5.19 26.03
#